data_AF-X1UXV7-F1
#
_entry.id   AF-X1UXV7-F1
#
_cell.length_a   1.000
_cell.length_b   1.000
_cell.length_c   1.000
_cell.angle_alpha   90.00
_cell.angle_beta   90.00
_cell.angle_gamma   90.00
#
_symmetry.space_group_name_H-M   'P 1'
#
loop_
_entity.id
_entity.type
_entity.pdbx_description
1 polymer ?
#
loop_
_entity_poly.entity_id
_entity_poly.type
_entity_poly.pdbx_seq_one_letter_code
_entity_poly.pdbx_strand_id
1 'polypeptide(L)'
;MQRQRIIDSSGDIEKVNKKYNFKKLKGYKGIVQLRWATFGPPSKQNSQPHFDCTKNLVGAHNGNIINTKELIRHYEKKGHAFRGENDGEVVVHAVEEGYKQKKNMSASIQEAD
;
A
#
# COMPACT_ATOMS: atom_id res chain seq x y z
N MET A 1 -0.02 14.45 -17.71
CA MET A 1 -0.12 13.81 -16.38
C MET A 1 -0.50 12.35 -16.58
N GLN A 2 0.36 11.38 -16.25
CA GLN A 2 -0.04 9.97 -16.34
C GLN A 2 -0.93 9.64 -15.14
N ARG A 3 -2.15 9.14 -15.41
CA ARG A 3 -3.14 8.83 -14.38
C ARG A 3 -2.81 7.47 -13.77
N GLN A 4 -2.42 7.43 -12.50
CA GLN A 4 -2.29 6.18 -11.76
C GLN A 4 -3.67 5.50 -11.65
N ARG A 5 -3.70 4.18 -11.85
CA ARG A 5 -4.91 3.37 -11.68
C ARG A 5 -4.68 2.39 -10.55
N ILE A 6 -5.33 2.65 -9.40
CA ILE A 6 -5.28 1.80 -8.22
C ILE A 6 -6.53 0.94 -8.21
N ILE A 7 -6.34 -0.39 -8.09
CA ILE A 7 -7.41 -1.37 -7.99
C ILE A 7 -7.22 -2.10 -6.66
N ASP A 8 -8.10 -1.82 -5.71
CA ASP A 8 -8.21 -2.52 -4.43
C ASP A 8 -9.49 -3.36 -4.43
N SER A 9 -9.35 -4.67 -4.25
CA SER A 9 -10.49 -5.58 -4.26
C SER A 9 -10.19 -6.80 -3.40
N SER A 10 -11.18 -7.24 -2.63
CA SER A 10 -11.16 -8.54 -1.97
C SER A 10 -11.76 -9.62 -2.87
N GLY A 11 -11.39 -10.88 -2.60
CA GLY A 11 -11.90 -12.06 -3.27
C GLY A 11 -10.93 -12.68 -4.27
N ASP A 12 -11.44 -13.70 -4.97
CA ASP A 12 -10.68 -14.52 -5.92
C ASP A 12 -10.17 -13.71 -7.13
N ILE A 13 -8.94 -14.01 -7.59
CA ILE A 13 -8.28 -13.31 -8.69
C ILE A 13 -9.07 -13.36 -10.01
N GLU A 14 -9.78 -14.45 -10.28
CA GLU A 14 -10.61 -14.59 -11.48
C GLU A 14 -11.80 -13.63 -11.43
N LYS A 15 -12.43 -13.49 -10.26
CA LYS A 15 -13.54 -12.54 -10.06
C LYS A 15 -13.05 -11.10 -10.21
N VAL A 16 -11.88 -10.79 -9.65
CA VAL A 16 -11.26 -9.46 -9.77
C VAL A 16 -10.89 -9.17 -11.23
N ASN A 17 -10.28 -10.13 -11.94
CA ASN A 17 -9.95 -9.97 -13.36
C ASN A 17 -11.21 -9.84 -14.23
N LYS A 18 -12.28 -10.58 -13.94
CA LYS A 18 -13.56 -10.45 -14.65
C LYS A 18 -14.14 -9.03 -14.48
N LYS A 19 -14.02 -8.45 -13.27
CA LYS A 19 -14.49 -7.10 -12.97
C LYS A 19 -13.66 -6.00 -13.61
N TYR A 20 -12.33 -6.11 -13.58
CA TYR A 20 -11.43 -5.01 -13.98
C TYR A 20 -10.72 -5.22 -15.32
N ASN A 21 -10.78 -6.42 -15.88
CA ASN A 21 -10.14 -6.85 -17.13
C ASN A 21 -8.68 -6.41 -17.21
N PHE A 22 -7.79 -7.15 -16.56
CA PHE A 22 -6.39 -6.76 -16.44
C PHE A 22 -5.70 -6.56 -17.79
N LYS A 23 -6.11 -7.31 -18.84
CA LYS A 23 -5.61 -7.15 -20.21
C LYS A 23 -5.91 -5.78 -20.83
N LYS A 24 -6.93 -5.06 -20.33
CA LYS A 24 -7.27 -3.71 -20.78
C LYS A 24 -6.54 -2.61 -19.99
N LEU A 25 -5.83 -2.94 -18.92
CA LEU A 25 -5.02 -1.97 -18.19
C LEU A 25 -3.86 -1.50 -19.08
N LYS A 26 -3.59 -0.20 -19.04
CA LYS A 26 -2.57 0.46 -19.85
C LYS A 26 -1.52 1.07 -18.91
N GLY A 27 -0.26 1.02 -19.34
CA GLY A 27 0.89 1.51 -18.58
C GLY A 27 2.12 0.66 -18.87
N TYR A 28 3.28 1.16 -18.49
CA TYR A 28 4.58 0.47 -18.62
C TYR A 28 5.17 0.07 -17.26
N LYS A 29 4.48 0.40 -16.16
CA LYS A 29 4.82 0.05 -14.79
C LYS A 29 3.55 -0.46 -14.10
N GLY A 30 3.69 -1.50 -13.29
CA GLY A 30 2.60 -2.07 -12.52
C GLY A 30 3.12 -2.89 -11.36
N ILE A 31 2.31 -2.96 -10.30
CA ILE A 31 2.51 -3.83 -9.16
C ILE A 31 1.19 -4.55 -8.87
N VAL A 32 1.26 -5.79 -8.40
CA VAL A 32 0.10 -6.59 -8.02
C VAL A 32 0.46 -7.47 -6.83
N GLN A 33 -0.49 -7.66 -5.93
CA GLN A 33 -0.29 -8.55 -4.77
C GLN A 33 -1.52 -9.43 -4.58
N LEU A 34 -1.27 -10.73 -4.43
CA LEU A 34 -2.22 -11.69 -3.89
C LEU A 34 -1.90 -11.83 -2.40
N ARG A 35 -2.90 -11.61 -1.54
CA ARG A 35 -2.70 -11.50 -0.10
C ARG A 35 -3.39 -12.64 0.64
N TRP A 36 -2.64 -13.28 1.54
CA TRP A 36 -3.18 -14.05 2.65
C TRP A 36 -3.30 -13.12 3.87
N ALA A 37 -4.48 -13.04 4.50
CA ALA A 37 -4.71 -12.07 5.56
C ALA A 37 -4.02 -12.49 6.87
N THR A 38 -3.10 -11.66 7.37
CA THR A 38 -2.42 -11.79 8.67
C THR A 38 -2.85 -10.68 9.63
N PHE A 39 -2.70 -9.41 9.23
CA PHE A 39 -3.17 -8.24 9.97
C PHE A 39 -4.38 -7.58 9.30
N GLY A 40 -5.51 -7.54 9.99
CA GLY A 40 -6.78 -7.04 9.46
C GLY A 40 -7.50 -8.06 8.55
N PRO A 41 -8.84 -8.17 8.66
CA PRO A 41 -9.62 -9.16 7.93
C PRO A 41 -9.54 -8.94 6.40
N PRO A 42 -9.85 -9.97 5.59
CA PRO A 42 -10.02 -9.80 4.14
C PRO A 42 -11.10 -8.74 3.84
N SER A 43 -10.67 -7.59 3.33
CA SER A 43 -11.55 -6.47 3.01
C SER A 43 -10.92 -5.64 1.90
N LYS A 44 -11.71 -4.75 1.28
CA LYS A 44 -11.19 -3.83 0.27
C LYS A 44 -10.15 -2.87 0.88
N GLN A 45 -10.39 -2.39 2.08
CA GLN A 45 -9.50 -1.49 2.83
C GLN A 45 -8.14 -2.15 3.14
N ASN A 46 -8.16 -3.44 3.49
CA ASN A 46 -6.96 -4.22 3.77
C ASN A 46 -6.40 -4.90 2.50
N SER A 47 -6.90 -4.57 1.31
CA SER A 47 -6.37 -5.08 0.05
C SER A 47 -5.20 -4.23 -0.42
N GLN A 48 -4.19 -4.88 -0.98
CA GLN A 48 -3.04 -4.21 -1.57
C GLN A 48 -3.27 -3.93 -3.07
N PRO A 49 -2.59 -2.93 -3.67
CA PRO A 49 -1.55 -2.09 -3.07
C PRO A 49 -2.09 -1.01 -2.12
N HIS A 50 -1.27 -0.64 -1.13
CA HIS A 50 -1.49 0.54 -0.29
C HIS A 50 -0.90 1.78 -0.96
N PHE A 51 -1.31 2.95 -0.48
CA PHE A 51 -0.84 4.23 -1.00
C PHE A 51 -0.70 5.24 0.13
N ASP A 52 0.16 6.23 -0.06
CA ASP A 52 0.41 7.30 0.91
C ASP A 52 -0.78 8.26 1.03
N CYS A 53 -0.69 9.20 1.98
CA CYS A 53 -1.76 10.19 2.20
C CYS A 53 -2.09 11.02 0.94
N THR A 54 -1.15 11.18 0.00
CA THR A 54 -1.34 11.97 -1.23
C THR A 54 -1.62 11.14 -2.48
N LYS A 55 -1.61 9.80 -2.39
CA LYS A 55 -1.73 8.86 -3.52
C LYS A 55 -0.67 9.04 -4.61
N ASN A 56 0.52 9.52 -4.23
CA ASN A 56 1.68 9.64 -5.11
C ASN A 56 2.64 8.46 -4.95
N LEU A 57 2.65 7.81 -3.78
CA LEU A 57 3.40 6.59 -3.51
C LEU A 57 2.42 5.42 -3.43
N VAL A 58 2.80 4.30 -4.04
CA VAL A 58 2.01 3.08 -4.07
C VAL A 58 2.93 1.91 -3.79
N GLY A 59 2.55 1.04 -2.85
CA GLY A 59 3.38 -0.07 -2.39
C GLY A 59 2.59 -1.34 -2.15
N ALA A 60 3.29 -2.46 -2.28
CA ALA A 60 2.83 -3.78 -1.91
C ALA A 60 3.90 -4.44 -1.03
N HIS A 61 3.46 -5.27 -0.11
CA HIS A 61 4.28 -5.91 0.91
C HIS A 61 3.90 -7.38 1.01
N ASN A 62 4.92 -8.25 1.05
CA ASN A 62 4.79 -9.64 1.43
C ASN A 62 5.71 -9.90 2.62
N GLY A 63 5.13 -10.24 3.76
CA GLY A 63 5.82 -10.36 5.04
C GLY A 63 4.88 -10.05 6.19
N ASN A 64 5.46 -9.91 7.38
CA ASN A 64 4.75 -9.56 8.60
C ASN A 64 5.53 -8.50 9.37
N ILE A 65 4.95 -7.31 9.56
CA ILE A 65 5.49 -6.30 10.46
C ILE A 65 4.88 -6.49 11.85
N ILE A 66 5.60 -7.16 12.75
CA ILE A 66 5.05 -7.64 14.03
C ILE A 66 4.57 -6.54 14.98
N ASN A 67 5.16 -5.34 14.90
CA ASN A 67 4.81 -4.16 15.70
C ASN A 67 3.80 -3.21 14.99
N THR A 68 3.00 -3.73 14.04
CA THR A 68 2.04 -2.94 13.24
C THR A 68 1.13 -2.04 14.07
N LYS A 69 0.52 -2.53 15.15
CA LYS A 69 -0.40 -1.73 15.99
C LYS A 69 0.28 -0.54 16.68
N GLU A 70 1.57 -0.65 16.94
CA GLU A 70 2.37 0.43 17.55
C GLU A 70 2.77 1.43 16.48
N LEU A 71 3.20 0.95 15.31
CA LEU A 71 3.58 1.78 14.17
C LEU A 71 2.40 2.57 13.60
N ILE A 72 1.21 1.97 13.47
CA ILE A 72 -0.01 2.70 13.09
C ILE A 72 -0.22 3.88 14.03
N ARG A 73 -0.23 3.64 15.35
CA ARG A 73 -0.40 4.69 16.36
C ARG A 73 0.72 5.74 16.32
N HIS A 74 1.95 5.34 16.00
CA HIS A 74 3.08 6.26 15.83
C HIS A 74 2.85 7.22 14.65
N TYR A 75 2.49 6.68 13.48
CA TYR A 75 2.31 7.47 12.27
C TYR A 75 0.99 8.27 12.28
N GLU A 76 -0.07 7.78 12.92
CA GLU A 76 -1.29 8.56 13.17
C GLU A 76 -1.01 9.82 14.01
N LYS A 77 -0.16 9.72 15.04
CA LYS A 77 0.28 10.89 15.84
C LYS A 77 1.09 11.89 15.01
N LYS A 78 1.74 11.45 13.93
CA LYS A 78 2.44 12.31 12.96
C LYS A 78 1.52 12.84 11.86
N GLY A 79 0.22 12.51 11.89
CA GLY A 79 -0.79 13.01 10.97
C GLY A 79 -1.01 12.15 9.72
N HIS A 80 -0.50 10.92 9.68
CA HIS A 80 -0.83 9.98 8.60
C HIS A 80 -2.23 9.39 8.80
N ALA A 81 -2.97 9.24 7.70
CA ALA A 81 -4.30 8.66 7.68
C ALA A 81 -4.27 7.24 7.11
N PHE A 82 -4.43 6.24 7.98
CA PHE A 82 -4.55 4.83 7.61
C PHE A 82 -5.97 4.49 7.15
N ARG A 83 -6.08 3.61 6.16
CA ARG A 83 -7.36 3.10 5.63
C ARG A 83 -7.75 1.77 6.25
N GLY A 84 -6.78 0.99 6.69
CA GLY A 84 -6.98 -0.34 7.23
C GLY A 84 -5.96 -0.72 8.30
N GLU A 85 -5.92 -2.01 8.58
CA GLU A 85 -5.07 -2.62 9.61
C GLU A 85 -3.94 -3.47 9.01
N ASN A 86 -3.86 -3.52 7.68
CA ASN A 86 -2.84 -4.27 6.96
C ASN A 86 -1.47 -3.63 7.20
N ASP A 87 -0.52 -4.44 7.64
CA ASP A 87 0.84 -4.05 7.95
C ASP A 87 1.61 -3.50 6.75
N GLY A 88 1.24 -3.91 5.53
CA GLY A 88 1.77 -3.32 4.30
C GLY A 88 1.46 -1.82 4.15
N GLU A 89 0.42 -1.29 4.80
CA GLU A 89 0.12 0.15 4.80
C GLU A 89 1.14 0.94 5.63
N VAL A 90 1.64 0.34 6.72
CA VAL A 90 2.69 0.93 7.56
C VAL A 90 3.97 1.14 6.75
N VAL A 91 4.36 0.17 5.92
CA VAL A 91 5.54 0.28 5.06
C VAL A 91 5.42 1.49 4.12
N VAL A 92 4.24 1.71 3.53
CA VAL A 92 4.03 2.85 2.63
C VAL A 92 4.12 4.17 3.37
N HIS A 93 3.54 4.27 4.57
CA HIS A 93 3.63 5.50 5.38
C HIS A 93 5.03 5.76 5.95
N ALA A 94 5.80 4.71 6.26
CA ALA A 94 7.20 4.86 6.67
C ALA A 94 8.05 5.47 5.54
N VAL A 95 7.89 4.97 4.31
CA VAL A 95 8.56 5.57 3.13
C VAL A 95 8.03 6.97 2.83
N GLU A 96 6.72 7.21 2.99
CA GLU A 96 6.13 8.55 2.84
C GLU A 96 6.79 9.56 3.78
N GLU A 97 6.99 9.20 5.05
CA GLU A 97 7.59 10.07 6.06
C GLU A 97 9.02 10.50 5.66
N GLY A 98 9.87 9.53 5.28
CA GLY A 98 11.21 9.84 4.76
C GLY A 98 11.17 10.66 3.46
N TYR A 99 10.17 10.41 2.61
CA TYR A 99 10.05 11.08 1.30
C TYR A 99 9.58 12.53 1.42
N LYS A 100 8.74 12.85 2.43
CA LYS A 100 8.35 14.22 2.76
C LYS A 100 9.57 15.11 2.98
N GLN A 101 10.59 14.58 3.64
CA GLN A 101 11.80 15.32 4.04
C GLN A 101 12.86 15.33 2.94
N LYS A 102 13.19 14.15 2.38
CA LYS A 102 14.36 13.98 1.51
C LYS A 102 14.07 14.19 0.03
N LYS A 103 12.82 14.03 -0.40
CA LYS A 103 12.41 14.00 -1.83
C LYS A 103 13.22 13.01 -2.67
N ASN A 104 13.78 11.97 -2.04
CA ASN A 104 14.63 10.95 -2.68
C ASN A 104 14.15 9.55 -2.26
N MET A 105 13.63 8.77 -3.22
CA MET A 105 13.02 7.47 -2.94
C MET A 105 13.98 6.51 -2.24
N SER A 106 15.20 6.34 -2.76
CA SER A 106 16.17 5.39 -2.21
C SER A 106 16.55 5.74 -0.78
N ALA A 107 16.80 7.01 -0.49
CA ALA A 107 17.15 7.48 0.86
C ALA A 107 15.96 7.42 1.84
N SER A 108 14.73 7.47 1.33
CA SER A 108 13.50 7.29 2.13
C SER A 108 13.24 5.82 2.46
N ILE A 109 13.52 4.90 1.53
CA ILE A 109 13.42 3.45 1.77
C ILE A 109 14.44 3.03 2.84
N GLN A 110 15.71 3.46 2.71
CA GLN A 110 16.76 3.12 3.67
C GLN A 110 16.53 3.65 5.09
N GLU A 111 15.69 4.67 5.26
CA GLU A 111 15.31 5.19 6.60
C GLU A 111 14.11 4.46 7.18
N ALA A 112 13.30 3.82 6.33
CA ALA A 112 12.15 3.03 6.73
C ALA A 112 12.52 1.59 7.13
N ASP A 113 13.70 1.11 6.71
CA ASP A 113 14.31 -0.17 7.08
C ASP A 113 14.81 -0.17 8.54
#